data_AF-A0A747E7Q3-F1
#
_entry.id   AF-A0A747E7Q3-F1
#
_cell.length_a   1.000
_cell.length_b   1.000
_cell.length_c   1.000
_cell.angle_alpha   90.00
_cell.angle_beta   90.00
_cell.angle_gamma   90.00
#
_symmetry.space_group_name_H-M   'P 1'
#
loop_
_entity.id
_entity.type
_entity.pdbx_description
1 polymer ?
#
loop_
_entity_poly.entity_id
_entity_poly.type
_entity_poly.pdbx_seq_one_letter_code
_entity_poly.pdbx_strand_id
1 'polypeptide(L)'
;DTCFKTLVDDSAVTRINIETCFPYASRFARPKGTGGVNEFKGTFTVKPSPFDEKKIKPLEYYYPGKISEERLDELMEAQERCVQVSVQTLKNLRNKYC
;
A
#
# COMPACT_ATOMS: atom_id res chain seq x y z
N ASP A 1 4.33 9.67 11.87
CA ASP A 1 5.34 9.51 12.94
C ASP A 1 4.75 9.22 14.30
N THR A 2 3.63 9.84 14.70
CA THR A 2 2.99 9.66 16.03
C THR A 2 2.88 8.21 16.47
N CYS A 3 2.37 7.31 15.61
CA CYS A 3 2.25 5.89 15.97
C CYS A 3 3.59 5.23 16.32
N PHE A 4 4.65 5.54 15.56
CA PHE A 4 5.98 4.98 15.83
C PHE A 4 6.51 5.47 17.17
N LYS A 5 6.33 6.76 17.46
CA LYS A 5 6.73 7.34 18.75
C LYS A 5 6.00 6.68 19.91
N THR A 6 4.68 6.51 19.82
CA THR A 6 3.89 5.78 20.84
C THR A 6 4.38 4.34 21.02
N LEU A 7 4.75 3.64 19.95
CA LEU A 7 5.33 2.30 20.08
C LEU A 7 6.66 2.31 20.84
N VAL A 8 7.51 3.31 20.64
CA VAL A 8 8.80 3.44 21.33
C VAL A 8 8.61 3.83 22.80
N ASP A 9 7.78 4.83 23.07
CA ASP A 9 7.63 5.43 24.40
C ASP A 9 6.75 4.58 25.33
N ASP A 10 5.71 3.94 24.78
CA ASP A 10 4.61 3.35 25.56
C ASP A 10 4.48 1.83 25.41
N SER A 11 5.45 1.14 24.78
CA SER A 11 5.39 -0.31 24.58
C SER A 11 6.73 -1.03 24.80
N ALA A 12 6.68 -2.35 25.01
CA ALA A 12 7.86 -3.21 25.12
C ALA A 12 8.30 -3.80 23.76
N VAL A 13 7.88 -3.22 22.63
CA VAL A 13 8.19 -3.74 21.29
C VAL A 13 9.69 -3.60 21.01
N THR A 14 10.35 -4.73 20.78
CA THR A 14 11.78 -4.80 20.42
C THR A 14 12.02 -5.06 18.93
N ARG A 15 10.96 -5.42 18.19
CA ARG A 15 11.04 -5.80 16.77
C ARG A 15 9.76 -5.42 16.04
N ILE A 16 9.93 -4.86 14.84
CA ILE A 16 8.85 -4.61 13.88
C ILE A 16 9.11 -5.48 12.66
N ASN A 17 8.15 -6.33 12.30
CA ASN A 17 8.14 -7.03 11.02
C ASN A 17 7.28 -6.24 10.03
N ILE A 18 7.73 -6.17 8.78
CA ILE A 18 6.99 -5.48 7.71
C ILE A 18 6.41 -6.56 6.81
N GLU A 19 5.09 -6.51 6.63
CA GLU A 19 4.40 -7.23 5.58
C GLU A 19 3.98 -6.22 4.51
N THR A 20 4.22 -6.56 3.24
CA THR A 20 3.79 -5.75 2.10
C THR A 20 2.85 -6.57 1.23
N CYS A 21 1.78 -5.93 0.78
CA CYS A 21 0.88 -6.47 -0.23
C CYS A 21 0.48 -5.34 -1.19
N PHE A 22 0.18 -5.69 -2.43
CA PHE A 22 -0.44 -4.75 -3.36
C PHE A 22 -1.93 -4.58 -3.02
N PRO A 23 -2.52 -3.40 -3.29
CA PRO A 23 -3.81 -3.03 -2.76
C PRO A 23 -4.93 -3.95 -3.26
N TYR A 24 -5.84 -4.29 -2.36
CA TYR A 24 -7.13 -4.88 -2.68
C TYR A 24 -7.94 -3.90 -3.53
N ALA A 25 -8.28 -4.31 -4.75
CA ALA A 25 -9.17 -3.53 -5.59
C ALA A 25 -10.61 -4.02 -5.45
N SER A 26 -11.51 -3.08 -5.19
CA SER A 26 -12.95 -3.34 -5.17
C SER A 26 -13.71 -2.21 -5.85
N ARG A 27 -14.92 -2.51 -6.30
CA ARG A 27 -15.82 -1.51 -6.86
C ARG A 27 -16.50 -0.76 -5.72
N PHE A 28 -16.77 0.53 -5.92
CA PHE A 28 -17.67 1.25 -5.02
C PHE A 28 -19.04 0.57 -5.02
N ALA A 29 -19.50 0.14 -3.84
CA ALA A 29 -20.80 -0.53 -3.70
C ALA A 29 -21.99 0.41 -3.93
N ARG A 30 -21.76 1.73 -3.85
CA ARG A 30 -22.78 2.77 -3.99
C ARG A 30 -22.34 3.78 -5.06
N PRO A 31 -23.26 4.29 -5.90
CA PRO A 31 -22.97 5.37 -6.82
C PRO A 31 -22.55 6.66 -6.11
N LYS A 32 -21.80 7.51 -6.82
CA LYS A 32 -21.49 8.87 -6.40
C LYS A 32 -22.77 9.64 -6.05
N GLY A 33 -22.76 10.40 -4.96
CA GLY A 33 -23.92 11.17 -4.48
C GLY A 33 -24.83 10.41 -3.51
N THR A 34 -24.61 9.11 -3.29
CA THR A 34 -25.32 8.37 -2.24
C THR A 34 -25.09 9.04 -0.88
N GLY A 35 -26.17 9.37 -0.17
CA GLY A 35 -26.10 10.02 1.14
C GLY A 35 -25.59 11.47 1.11
N GLY A 36 -25.65 12.15 -0.05
CA GLY A 36 -25.21 13.54 -0.20
C GLY A 36 -23.69 13.69 -0.36
N VAL A 37 -22.93 12.60 -0.40
CA VAL A 37 -21.47 12.62 -0.59
C VAL A 37 -21.14 12.65 -2.08
N ASN A 38 -20.77 13.82 -2.57
CA ASN A 38 -20.44 14.05 -3.98
C ASN A 38 -18.93 14.15 -4.24
N GLU A 39 -18.11 14.23 -3.20
CA GLU A 39 -16.67 14.40 -3.33
C GLU A 39 -15.94 13.54 -2.27
N PHE A 40 -14.84 12.90 -2.68
CA PHE A 40 -13.95 12.16 -1.78
C PHE A 40 -12.85 13.10 -1.27
N LYS A 41 -13.19 13.96 -0.30
CA LYS A 41 -12.25 14.86 0.38
C LYS A 41 -12.19 14.53 1.87
N GLY A 42 -10.98 14.50 2.44
CA GLY A 42 -10.75 14.21 3.87
C GLY A 42 -9.99 12.90 4.07
N THR A 43 -10.54 11.98 4.84
CA THR A 43 -9.88 10.73 5.23
C THR A 43 -9.54 9.80 4.06
N PHE A 44 -10.32 9.85 2.99
CA PHE A 44 -10.12 9.03 1.80
C PHE A 44 -9.74 9.90 0.60
N THR A 45 -8.83 9.39 -0.22
CA THR A 45 -8.36 10.02 -1.46
C THR A 45 -8.36 9.01 -2.59
N VAL A 46 -8.84 9.42 -3.76
CA VAL A 46 -8.72 8.63 -5.00
C VAL A 46 -7.32 8.86 -5.57
N LYS A 47 -6.56 7.78 -5.76
CA LYS A 47 -5.25 7.81 -6.40
C LYS A 47 -5.30 7.06 -7.74
N PRO A 48 -4.46 7.44 -8.73
CA PRO A 48 -4.28 6.63 -9.92
C PRO A 48 -3.87 5.20 -9.57
N SER A 49 -4.24 4.25 -10.42
CA SER A 49 -3.76 2.87 -10.32
C SER A 49 -2.22 2.88 -10.31
N PRO A 50 -1.57 2.06 -9.45
CA PRO A 50 -0.11 1.96 -9.41
C PRO A 50 0.49 1.37 -10.70
N PHE A 51 -0.31 0.64 -11.48
CA PHE A 51 0.08 0.09 -12.77
C PHE A 51 -0.92 0.50 -13.86
N ASP A 52 -0.47 0.51 -15.11
CA ASP A 52 -1.34 0.74 -16.26
C ASP A 52 -2.41 -0.36 -16.33
N GLU A 53 -3.68 0.04 -16.18
CA GLU A 53 -4.83 -0.87 -16.17
C GLU A 53 -5.01 -1.63 -17.50
N LYS A 54 -4.40 -1.15 -18.59
CA LYS A 54 -4.35 -1.87 -19.87
C LYS A 54 -3.37 -3.03 -19.85
N LYS A 55 -2.37 -2.99 -18.96
CA LYS A 55 -1.33 -4.02 -18.81
C LYS A 55 -1.65 -4.99 -17.67
N ILE A 56 -2.07 -4.46 -16.54
CA ILE A 56 -2.38 -5.24 -15.33
C ILE A 56 -3.68 -4.70 -14.75
N LYS A 57 -4.74 -5.50 -14.83
CA LYS A 57 -6.03 -5.14 -14.24
C LYS A 57 -5.98 -5.33 -12.72
N PRO A 58 -6.83 -4.62 -11.98
CA PRO A 58 -6.72 -4.59 -10.52
C PRO A 58 -6.88 -5.95 -9.80
N LEU A 59 -7.57 -6.93 -10.38
CA LEU A 59 -7.69 -8.29 -9.80
C LEU A 59 -6.56 -9.23 -10.23
N GLU A 60 -5.78 -8.85 -11.24
CA GLU A 60 -4.72 -9.68 -11.80
C GLU A 60 -3.45 -9.64 -10.93
N TYR A 61 -3.34 -8.68 -10.00
CA TYR A 61 -2.27 -8.63 -8.99
C TYR A 61 -2.14 -9.91 -8.15
N TYR A 62 -3.22 -10.65 -7.95
CA TYR A 62 -3.22 -11.89 -7.15
C TYR A 62 -2.70 -13.10 -7.92
N TYR A 63 -2.74 -13.04 -9.25
CA TYR A 63 -2.36 -14.14 -10.12
C TYR A 63 -1.48 -13.65 -11.26
N PRO A 64 -0.35 -13.00 -10.96
CA PRO A 64 0.49 -12.35 -11.97
C PRO A 64 1.03 -13.32 -13.02
N GLY A 65 1.32 -14.57 -12.64
CA GLY A 65 1.73 -15.62 -13.56
C GLY A 65 0.65 -16.04 -14.58
N LYS A 66 -0.61 -15.60 -14.41
CA LYS A 66 -1.67 -15.78 -15.41
C LYS A 66 -1.73 -14.65 -16.44
N ILE A 67 -1.01 -13.55 -16.21
CA ILE A 67 -0.93 -12.42 -17.14
C ILE A 67 0.17 -12.69 -18.16
N SER A 68 1.42 -12.74 -17.70
CA SER A 68 2.62 -13.16 -18.42
C SER A 68 3.82 -13.21 -17.45
N GLU A 69 4.93 -13.83 -17.89
CA GLU A 69 6.19 -13.83 -17.15
C GLU A 69 6.75 -12.41 -16.97
N GLU A 70 6.74 -11.59 -18.02
CA GLU A 70 7.17 -10.18 -17.96
C GLU A 70 6.40 -9.36 -16.89
N ARG A 71 5.08 -9.59 -16.76
CA ARG A 71 4.27 -8.88 -15.75
C ARG A 71 4.46 -9.44 -14.35
N LEU A 72 4.79 -10.72 -14.22
CA LEU A 72 5.21 -11.29 -12.95
C LEU A 72 6.49 -10.63 -12.46
N ASP A 73 7.50 -10.50 -13.33
CA ASP A 73 8.77 -9.85 -12.99
C ASP A 73 8.56 -8.39 -12.59
N GLU A 74 7.77 -7.63 -13.35
CA GLU A 74 7.42 -6.24 -13.03
C GLU A 74 6.77 -6.12 -11.64
N LEU A 75 5.85 -7.03 -11.29
CA LEU A 75 5.19 -7.02 -9.98
C LEU A 75 6.12 -7.46 -8.84
N MET A 76 7.03 -8.41 -9.10
CA MET A 76 8.05 -8.82 -8.14
C MET A 76 9.03 -7.68 -7.85
N GLU A 77 9.51 -6.97 -8.87
CA GLU A 77 10.37 -5.78 -8.71
C GLU A 77 9.67 -4.69 -7.92
N ALA A 78 8.39 -4.45 -8.20
CA ALA A 78 7.60 -3.46 -7.49
C ALA A 78 7.39 -3.85 -6.02
N GLN A 79 7.21 -5.15 -5.71
CA GLN A 79 7.10 -5.65 -4.34
C GLN A 79 8.41 -5.49 -3.57
N GLU A 80 9.54 -5.85 -4.17
CA GLU A 80 10.88 -5.67 -3.61
C GLU A 80 11.14 -4.20 -3.27
N ARG A 81 10.85 -3.29 -4.22
CA ARG A 81 10.97 -1.85 -3.99
C ARG A 81 10.08 -1.37 -2.85
N CYS A 82 8.87 -1.89 -2.73
CA CYS A 82 7.95 -1.54 -1.64
C CYS A 82 8.55 -1.91 -0.26
N VAL A 83 9.18 -3.09 -0.15
CA VAL A 83 9.87 -3.52 1.06
C VAL A 83 11.04 -2.59 1.37
N GLN A 84 11.89 -2.32 0.38
CA GLN A 84 13.07 -1.45 0.54
C GLN A 84 12.70 -0.05 1.06
N VAL A 85 11.69 0.57 0.45
CA VAL A 85 11.18 1.88 0.88
C VAL A 85 10.62 1.80 2.30
N SER A 86 9.79 0.79 2.60
CA SER A 86 9.17 0.63 3.93
C SER A 86 10.21 0.43 5.03
N VAL A 87 11.23 -0.41 4.78
CA VAL A 87 12.35 -0.64 5.69
C VAL A 87 13.12 0.67 5.91
N GLN A 88 13.43 1.40 4.85
CA GLN A 88 14.17 2.65 4.97
C GLN A 88 13.37 3.70 5.74
N THR A 89 12.06 3.81 5.50
CA THR A 89 11.17 4.68 6.27
C THR A 89 11.20 4.34 7.76
N LEU A 90 11.06 3.07 8.14
CA LEU A 90 11.12 2.66 9.55
C LEU A 90 12.51 2.91 10.16
N LYS A 91 13.60 2.67 9.42
CA LYS A 91 14.97 2.99 9.88
C LYS A 91 15.13 4.48 10.15
N ASN A 92 14.59 5.33 9.27
CA ASN A 92 14.63 6.78 9.46
C ASN A 92 13.83 7.22 10.70
N LEU A 93 12.66 6.61 10.93
CA LEU A 93 11.88 6.88 12.15
C LEU A 93 12.62 6.42 13.40
N ARG A 94 13.21 5.22 13.38
CA ARG A 94 14.04 4.73 14.48
C ARG A 94 15.18 5.70 14.79
N ASN A 95 15.97 6.09 13.79
CA ASN A 95 17.10 7.01 14.00
C ASN A 95 16.66 8.40 14.50
N LYS A 96 15.38 8.76 14.36
CA LYS A 96 14.81 10.03 14.83
C LYS A 96 14.32 9.96 16.28
N TYR A 97 13.92 8.78 16.77
CA TYR A 97 13.23 8.62 18.06
C TYR A 97 13.92 7.66 19.05
N CYS A 98 14.94 6.90 18.60
CA CYS A 98 15.76 5.99 19.40
C CYS A 98 17.23 6.34 19.22
#